data_AF-A0A120A2R5-F1
#
_entry.id   AF-A0A120A2R5-F1
#
_cell.length_a   1.000
_cell.length_b   1.000
_cell.length_c   1.000
_cell.angle_alpha   90.00
_cell.angle_beta   90.00
_cell.angle_gamma   90.00
#
_symmetry.space_group_name_H-M   'P 1'
#
loop_
_entity.id
_entity.type
_entity.pdbx_description
1 polymer ?
#
loop_
_entity_poly.entity_id
_entity_poly.type
_entity_poly.pdbx_seq_one_letter_code
_entity_poly.pdbx_strand_id
1 'polypeptide(L)'
;MKLNKYFMLGLAGLAFAACSNEDEGNDILTKGTKQISVTISAGSYGQTKAGSGWTEDTDKAINPQNIKLYLLKADGNIVEVKDAQVGSDNVYHNVSPEVTKIAAVANFNEDTPLPVEGNWDNDILKATLNMNKYGAASTAPLASKVADLVPNGTDAADGNTMYTATVELATMLSRIELRGNLTCTNLGVSAYSKLTLTHIGLNGVHQQFTLGGEQAGDELYDKTNQGGYPVSVPACFYDETSGPEITTTAETALLAGYGYNVLGQPEEMLLKFDTEFKSPVAEGFIVYDPAYLKITGLKTAEGGKVTMEAGKIYQITDLEFTEEDLTDLDPGEPTICVTATVTVKDWEIVPVKPEYGK
;
A
#
# COMPACT_ATOMS: atom_id res chain seq x y z
N MET A 1 -20.28 -23.17 79.48
CA MET A 1 -21.08 -22.01 79.01
C MET A 1 -22.04 -22.51 77.95
N LYS A 2 -23.34 -22.38 78.25
CA LYS A 2 -24.57 -22.49 77.42
C LYS A 2 -24.83 -23.75 76.56
N LEU A 3 -25.79 -24.53 77.05
CA LEU A 3 -26.55 -25.64 76.46
C LEU A 3 -27.54 -25.19 75.35
N ASN A 4 -27.89 -26.11 74.44
CA ASN A 4 -29.22 -26.76 74.28
C ASN A 4 -29.25 -27.41 72.88
N LYS A 5 -29.29 -28.74 72.71
CA LYS A 5 -30.34 -29.75 72.97
C LYS A 5 -31.65 -29.58 72.18
N TYR A 6 -32.07 -30.72 71.62
CA TYR A 6 -33.40 -31.18 71.19
C TYR A 6 -33.76 -30.92 69.72
N PHE A 7 -33.94 -32.02 68.95
CA PHE A 7 -35.24 -32.60 68.49
C PHE A 7 -35.67 -31.95 67.17
N MET A 8 -36.39 -32.56 66.22
CA MET A 8 -36.88 -33.90 65.87
C MET A 8 -37.75 -33.62 64.62
N LEU A 9 -37.92 -34.62 63.73
CA LEU A 9 -38.98 -34.72 62.71
C LEU A 9 -38.98 -33.64 61.60
N GLY A 10 -39.14 -33.93 60.31
CA GLY A 10 -39.88 -35.01 59.66
C GLY A 10 -41.13 -34.42 59.00
N LEU A 11 -41.16 -34.31 57.67
CA LEU A 11 -42.35 -34.20 56.80
C LEU A 11 -41.83 -34.11 55.34
N ALA A 12 -41.85 -35.19 54.55
CA ALA A 12 -43.00 -35.81 53.89
C ALA A 12 -43.71 -34.88 52.89
N GLY A 13 -43.56 -35.24 51.60
CA GLY A 13 -44.58 -35.09 50.57
C GLY A 13 -44.72 -33.72 49.91
N LEU A 14 -44.47 -33.67 48.60
CA LEU A 14 -45.54 -33.57 47.60
C LEU A 14 -44.91 -33.62 46.20
N ALA A 15 -45.17 -34.72 45.50
CA ALA A 15 -45.11 -34.73 44.05
C ALA A 15 -46.36 -34.00 43.53
N PHE A 16 -46.16 -33.00 42.69
CA PHE A 16 -47.15 -32.59 41.70
C PHE A 16 -46.46 -32.58 40.34
N ALA A 17 -46.72 -33.62 39.56
CA ALA A 17 -46.73 -33.49 38.12
C ALA A 17 -48.12 -32.98 37.74
N ALA A 18 -48.19 -31.79 37.15
CA ALA A 18 -49.31 -31.36 36.34
C ALA A 18 -48.80 -30.31 35.36
N CYS A 19 -48.97 -30.62 34.08
CA CYS A 19 -48.52 -29.86 32.92
C CYS A 19 -49.08 -28.44 32.90
N SER A 20 -48.28 -27.49 32.41
CA SER A 20 -48.84 -26.36 31.65
C SER A 20 -48.14 -26.29 30.30
N ASN A 21 -48.99 -26.24 29.29
CA ASN A 21 -48.79 -26.05 27.86
C ASN A 21 -47.57 -25.23 27.43
N GLU A 22 -47.06 -25.66 26.27
CA GLU A 22 -46.63 -24.82 25.15
C GLU A 22 -46.38 -23.35 25.50
N ASP A 23 -45.11 -23.03 25.68
CA ASP A 23 -44.59 -21.83 25.07
C ASP A 23 -43.62 -22.32 23.98
N GLU A 24 -44.16 -22.52 22.77
CA GLU A 24 -43.38 -22.50 21.54
C GLU A 24 -42.81 -21.08 21.39
N GLY A 25 -41.84 -20.77 22.24
CA GLY A 25 -41.06 -19.55 22.21
C GLY A 25 -40.06 -19.63 21.07
N ASN A 26 -40.56 -19.55 19.84
CA ASN A 26 -39.85 -19.15 18.63
C ASN A 26 -38.38 -19.57 18.59
N ASP A 27 -38.13 -20.88 18.66
CA ASP A 27 -36.87 -21.44 18.21
C ASP A 27 -36.92 -21.39 16.68
N ILE A 28 -36.70 -20.18 16.13
CA ILE A 28 -36.10 -20.04 14.80
C ILE A 28 -34.70 -20.62 14.98
N LEU A 29 -34.63 -21.95 15.04
CA LEU A 29 -33.45 -22.71 14.69
C LEU A 29 -33.00 -22.10 13.38
N THR A 30 -31.87 -21.40 13.41
CA THR A 30 -31.13 -20.86 12.27
C THR A 30 -30.58 -22.01 11.42
N LYS A 31 -31.40 -23.04 11.14
CA LYS A 31 -31.09 -24.17 10.27
C LYS A 31 -30.81 -23.61 8.88
N GLY A 32 -29.53 -23.57 8.53
CA GLY A 32 -29.04 -23.07 7.27
C GLY A 32 -28.06 -21.91 7.39
N THR A 33 -27.85 -21.33 8.57
CA THR A 33 -26.79 -20.31 8.73
C THR A 33 -25.41 -20.94 8.95
N LYS A 34 -24.37 -20.25 8.53
CA LYS A 34 -22.97 -20.65 8.68
C LYS A 34 -22.32 -19.88 9.83
N GLN A 35 -21.35 -20.51 10.47
CA GLN A 35 -20.34 -19.78 11.25
C GLN A 35 -19.05 -19.75 10.42
N ILE A 36 -18.38 -18.60 10.37
CA ILE A 36 -17.15 -18.42 9.61
C ILE A 36 -16.07 -17.86 10.53
N SER A 37 -14.92 -18.52 10.56
CA SER A 37 -13.68 -17.99 11.14
C SER A 37 -12.77 -17.51 10.01
N VAL A 38 -12.34 -16.26 10.07
CA VAL A 38 -11.54 -15.63 9.02
C VAL A 38 -10.14 -15.36 9.56
N THR A 39 -9.15 -15.93 8.88
CA THR A 39 -7.74 -15.54 9.04
C THR A 39 -7.43 -14.45 8.02
N ILE A 40 -7.01 -13.29 8.50
CA ILE A 40 -6.50 -12.22 7.64
C ILE A 40 -4.99 -12.36 7.63
N SER A 41 -4.44 -12.60 6.46
CA SER A 41 -3.00 -12.69 6.24
C SER A 41 -2.55 -11.53 5.36
N ALA A 42 -1.35 -11.05 5.61
CA ALA A 42 -0.61 -10.35 4.59
C ALA A 42 -0.11 -11.39 3.58
N GLY A 43 -0.09 -11.06 2.28
CA GLY A 43 0.75 -11.81 1.35
C GLY A 43 2.14 -11.96 1.96
N SER A 44 2.65 -13.19 2.03
CA SER A 44 3.95 -13.45 2.66
C SER A 44 5.04 -12.87 1.77
N TYR A 45 5.51 -11.69 2.14
CA TYR A 45 6.71 -11.06 1.62
C TYR A 45 7.73 -11.07 2.77
N GLY A 46 8.92 -11.63 2.53
CA GLY A 46 9.82 -12.15 3.57
C GLY A 46 10.08 -11.18 4.72
N GLN A 47 10.13 -11.70 5.95
CA GLN A 47 10.35 -10.93 7.18
C GLN A 47 11.82 -10.50 7.34
N THR A 48 12.13 -9.19 7.31
CA THR A 48 13.37 -8.66 7.93
C THR A 48 13.22 -7.21 8.45
N LYS A 49 13.39 -7.00 9.76
CA LYS A 49 13.34 -5.69 10.47
C LYS A 49 14.64 -4.85 10.35
N ALA A 50 14.56 -3.50 10.30
CA ALA A 50 15.11 -2.50 11.26
C ALA A 50 15.51 -1.08 10.70
N GLY A 51 15.11 0.01 11.41
CA GLY A 51 15.44 1.50 11.53
C GLY A 51 15.79 2.57 10.42
N SER A 52 15.15 3.76 10.41
CA SER A 52 15.63 5.08 9.88
C SER A 52 15.36 5.57 8.43
N GLY A 53 14.34 6.39 8.12
CA GLY A 53 14.27 7.39 7.01
C GLY A 53 14.30 6.90 5.55
N TRP A 54 14.56 5.61 5.41
CA TRP A 54 14.56 4.73 4.25
C TRP A 54 13.79 3.47 4.67
N THR A 55 13.62 2.42 3.84
CA THR A 55 12.99 1.15 4.33
C THR A 55 13.84 0.37 5.34
N GLU A 56 14.66 1.06 6.10
CA GLU A 56 15.10 0.58 7.38
C GLU A 56 14.06 1.05 8.45
N ASP A 57 13.39 2.21 8.41
CA ASP A 57 12.47 2.64 9.50
C ASP A 57 11.27 1.72 9.80
N THR A 58 10.98 1.56 11.10
CA THR A 58 9.86 0.79 11.68
C THR A 58 8.45 1.22 11.20
N ASP A 59 8.38 2.22 10.32
CA ASP A 59 7.17 2.96 9.92
C ASP A 59 6.84 2.84 8.41
N LYS A 60 7.45 1.90 7.67
CA LYS A 60 7.25 1.77 6.20
C LYS A 60 6.54 0.48 5.75
N ALA A 61 6.36 -0.49 6.64
CA ALA A 61 5.44 -1.57 6.38
C ALA A 61 4.03 -1.00 6.20
N ILE A 62 3.27 -1.50 5.23
CA ILE A 62 1.87 -1.13 5.07
C ILE A 62 1.17 -1.64 6.32
N ASN A 63 0.51 -0.74 7.06
CA ASN A 63 -0.23 -1.09 8.26
C ASN A 63 -1.71 -1.22 7.88
N PRO A 64 -2.29 -2.42 7.82
CA PRO A 64 -3.70 -2.57 7.49
C PRO A 64 -4.58 -1.91 8.55
N GLN A 65 -5.48 -1.03 8.12
CA GLN A 65 -6.48 -0.36 8.95
C GLN A 65 -7.83 -0.38 8.23
N ASN A 66 -8.91 -0.14 8.98
CA ASN A 66 -10.28 -0.05 8.44
C ASN A 66 -10.65 -1.26 7.55
N ILE A 67 -10.35 -2.46 8.02
CA ILE A 67 -10.50 -3.67 7.22
C ILE A 67 -11.99 -3.98 7.04
N LYS A 68 -12.43 -4.06 5.79
CA LYS A 68 -13.76 -4.50 5.38
C LYS A 68 -13.66 -5.89 4.76
N LEU A 69 -14.43 -6.83 5.29
CA LEU A 69 -14.64 -8.16 4.73
C LEU A 69 -15.92 -8.18 3.92
N TYR A 70 -15.83 -8.61 2.67
CA TYR A 70 -16.94 -8.79 1.77
C TYR A 70 -17.30 -10.27 1.72
N LEU A 71 -18.48 -10.60 2.20
CA LEU A 71 -19.05 -11.96 2.14
C LEU A 71 -19.83 -12.09 0.84
N LEU A 72 -19.41 -13.04 0.01
CA LEU A 72 -19.78 -13.10 -1.41
C LEU A 72 -20.49 -14.40 -1.76
N LYS A 73 -21.38 -14.31 -2.76
CA LYS A 73 -21.88 -15.46 -3.51
C LYS A 73 -20.79 -16.03 -4.43
N ALA A 74 -21.06 -17.19 -5.02
CA ALA A 74 -20.12 -17.86 -5.92
C ALA A 74 -19.75 -17.02 -7.15
N ASP A 75 -20.68 -16.17 -7.61
CA ASP A 75 -20.55 -15.24 -8.74
C ASP A 75 -19.92 -13.88 -8.37
N GLY A 76 -19.51 -13.69 -7.12
CA GLY A 76 -18.87 -12.46 -6.63
C GLY A 76 -19.86 -11.37 -6.19
N ASN A 77 -21.17 -11.62 -6.24
CA ASN A 77 -22.15 -10.67 -5.71
C ASN A 77 -22.06 -10.58 -4.18
N ILE A 78 -22.12 -9.35 -3.66
CA ILE A 78 -22.01 -9.03 -2.25
C ILE A 78 -23.32 -9.44 -1.56
N VAL A 79 -23.18 -10.24 -0.49
CA VAL A 79 -24.28 -10.60 0.40
C VAL A 79 -24.26 -9.73 1.64
N GLU A 80 -23.07 -9.53 2.20
CA GLU A 80 -22.89 -8.78 3.43
C GLU A 80 -21.46 -8.22 3.53
N VAL A 81 -21.31 -7.10 4.21
CA VAL A 81 -20.01 -6.52 4.55
C VAL A 81 -19.84 -6.50 6.07
N LYS A 82 -18.69 -6.97 6.54
CA LYS A 82 -18.31 -6.96 7.97
C LYS A 82 -17.06 -6.12 8.18
N ASP A 83 -16.97 -5.50 9.35
CA ASP A 83 -15.70 -4.96 9.84
C ASP A 83 -14.85 -6.08 10.42
N ALA A 84 -13.54 -6.03 10.16
CA ALA A 84 -12.56 -6.87 10.82
C ALA A 84 -11.61 -6.01 11.65
N GLN A 85 -11.19 -6.54 12.79
CA GLN A 85 -10.22 -5.88 13.66
C GLN A 85 -8.86 -6.51 13.47
N VAL A 86 -7.83 -5.66 13.46
CA VAL A 86 -6.44 -6.10 13.49
C VAL A 86 -6.15 -6.65 14.86
N GLY A 87 -5.46 -7.79 14.97
CA GLY A 87 -5.11 -8.32 16.29
C GLY A 87 -6.11 -9.33 16.87
N SER A 88 -7.26 -9.57 16.25
CA SER A 88 -8.36 -10.33 16.86
C SER A 88 -8.72 -11.61 16.09
N ASP A 89 -9.35 -12.55 16.80
CA ASP A 89 -10.09 -13.66 16.19
C ASP A 89 -11.36 -13.11 15.51
N ASN A 90 -11.33 -13.02 14.18
CA ASN A 90 -12.46 -12.57 13.39
C ASN A 90 -13.41 -13.75 13.14
N VAL A 91 -14.36 -13.97 14.06
CA VAL A 91 -15.39 -15.02 13.98
C VAL A 91 -16.76 -14.38 13.81
N TYR A 92 -17.50 -14.83 12.80
CA TYR A 92 -18.81 -14.32 12.44
C TYR A 92 -19.84 -15.45 12.49
N HIS A 93 -20.92 -15.23 13.24
CA HIS A 93 -22.03 -16.17 13.40
C HIS A 93 -23.23 -15.74 12.55
N ASN A 94 -24.16 -16.67 12.33
CA ASN A 94 -25.41 -16.46 11.59
C ASN A 94 -25.21 -15.93 10.16
N VAL A 95 -24.14 -16.33 9.48
CA VAL A 95 -23.86 -15.92 8.11
C VAL A 95 -24.81 -16.64 7.14
N SER A 96 -25.32 -15.92 6.14
CA SER A 96 -26.23 -16.47 5.12
C SER A 96 -25.64 -17.71 4.42
N PRO A 97 -26.44 -18.76 4.14
CA PRO A 97 -25.98 -19.92 3.39
C PRO A 97 -25.49 -19.59 1.98
N GLU A 98 -25.99 -18.51 1.39
CA GLU A 98 -25.62 -18.04 0.04
C GLU A 98 -24.16 -17.57 -0.05
N VAL A 99 -23.55 -17.24 1.10
CA VAL A 99 -22.16 -16.83 1.20
C VAL A 99 -21.27 -18.06 1.00
N THR A 100 -20.52 -18.10 -0.09
CA THR A 100 -19.60 -19.20 -0.42
C THR A 100 -18.15 -18.74 -0.56
N LYS A 101 -17.95 -17.42 -0.64
CA LYS A 101 -16.66 -16.79 -0.88
C LYS A 101 -16.49 -15.57 0.02
N ILE A 102 -15.25 -15.11 0.17
CA ILE A 102 -14.88 -13.94 0.95
C ILE A 102 -13.74 -13.18 0.29
N ALA A 103 -13.74 -11.85 0.41
CA ALA A 103 -12.62 -11.00 0.06
C ALA A 103 -12.47 -9.85 1.07
N ALA A 104 -11.35 -9.14 1.02
CA ALA A 104 -11.04 -8.09 1.98
C ALA A 104 -10.46 -6.85 1.31
N VAL A 105 -10.80 -5.69 1.84
CA VAL A 105 -10.16 -4.40 1.55
C VAL A 105 -9.64 -3.81 2.85
N ALA A 106 -8.47 -3.17 2.81
CA ALA A 106 -7.97 -2.37 3.91
C ALA A 106 -7.36 -1.06 3.38
N ASN A 107 -7.23 -0.07 4.26
CA ASN A 107 -6.68 1.25 3.94
C ASN A 107 -7.43 1.98 2.80
N PHE A 108 -8.72 1.75 2.63
CA PHE A 108 -9.53 2.52 1.69
C PHE A 108 -9.89 3.86 2.34
N ASN A 109 -9.28 4.95 1.88
CA ASN A 109 -9.32 6.27 2.52
C ASN A 109 -10.01 7.34 1.64
N GLU A 110 -10.77 6.92 0.64
CA GLU A 110 -11.55 7.85 -0.19
C GLU A 110 -12.73 8.44 0.57
N ASP A 111 -13.12 9.64 0.17
CA ASP A 111 -14.24 10.36 0.79
C ASP A 111 -15.59 9.69 0.49
N THR A 112 -15.69 9.00 -0.66
CA THR A 112 -16.85 8.16 -1.00
C THR A 112 -16.58 6.72 -0.53
N PRO A 113 -17.36 6.16 0.41
CA PRO A 113 -17.13 4.81 0.89
C PRO A 113 -17.43 3.78 -0.20
N LEU A 114 -16.78 2.62 -0.12
CA LEU A 114 -17.09 1.48 -0.96
C LEU A 114 -18.55 1.02 -0.75
N PRO A 115 -19.22 0.53 -1.80
CA PRO A 115 -20.59 0.06 -1.70
C PRO A 115 -20.70 -1.20 -0.84
N VAL A 116 -21.87 -1.38 -0.21
CA VAL A 116 -22.21 -2.55 0.62
C VAL A 116 -23.05 -3.60 -0.13
N GLU A 117 -23.41 -3.30 -1.38
CA GLU A 117 -24.12 -4.15 -2.33
C GLU A 117 -23.44 -4.04 -3.70
N GLY A 118 -23.73 -4.98 -4.61
CA GLY A 118 -23.10 -5.04 -5.94
C GLY A 118 -22.21 -6.27 -6.09
N ASN A 119 -21.12 -6.14 -6.84
CA ASN A 119 -20.22 -7.22 -7.19
C ASN A 119 -18.75 -6.84 -6.92
N TRP A 120 -17.98 -7.81 -6.43
CA TRP A 120 -16.57 -7.61 -6.08
C TRP A 120 -15.73 -7.05 -7.24
N ASP A 121 -15.79 -7.66 -8.42
CA ASP A 121 -14.94 -7.26 -9.55
C ASP A 121 -15.45 -5.98 -10.22
N ASN A 122 -16.77 -5.78 -10.28
CA ASN A 122 -17.36 -4.66 -11.02
C ASN A 122 -17.53 -3.38 -10.21
N ASP A 123 -17.69 -3.47 -8.90
CA ASP A 123 -18.01 -2.32 -8.06
C ASP A 123 -16.87 -2.04 -7.06
N ILE A 124 -16.28 -3.09 -6.46
CA ILE A 124 -15.21 -2.92 -5.46
C ILE A 124 -13.86 -2.71 -6.12
N LEU A 125 -13.43 -3.62 -7.00
CA LEU A 125 -12.13 -3.50 -7.68
C LEU A 125 -12.09 -2.33 -8.68
N LYS A 126 -13.22 -1.87 -9.20
CA LYS A 126 -13.29 -0.70 -10.09
C LYS A 126 -13.44 0.63 -9.35
N ALA A 127 -13.55 0.62 -8.03
CA ALA A 127 -13.55 1.85 -7.25
C ALA A 127 -12.28 2.65 -7.57
N THR A 128 -12.44 3.94 -7.87
CA THR A 128 -11.34 4.85 -8.20
C THR A 128 -10.77 5.46 -6.93
N LEU A 129 -9.45 5.52 -6.86
CA LEU A 129 -8.63 6.02 -5.76
C LEU A 129 -7.77 7.19 -6.24
N ASN A 130 -7.42 8.10 -5.34
CA ASN A 130 -6.53 9.23 -5.64
C ASN A 130 -5.19 9.08 -4.92
N MET A 131 -4.08 9.13 -5.65
CA MET A 131 -2.74 8.93 -5.09
C MET A 131 -2.40 9.93 -3.96
N ASN A 132 -3.01 11.11 -3.94
CA ASN A 132 -2.78 12.08 -2.87
C ASN A 132 -3.22 11.60 -1.47
N LYS A 133 -4.15 10.65 -1.38
CA LYS A 133 -4.57 10.00 -0.12
C LYS A 133 -3.58 8.90 0.32
N TYR A 134 -2.69 8.48 -0.58
CA TYR A 134 -1.78 7.34 -0.41
C TYR A 134 -0.31 7.71 -0.62
N GLY A 135 0.09 8.97 -0.42
CA GLY A 135 1.50 9.37 -0.57
C GLY A 135 2.43 8.78 0.49
N ALA A 136 1.90 8.46 1.68
CA ALA A 136 2.66 7.81 2.74
C ALA A 136 2.81 6.31 2.48
N ALA A 137 4.00 5.76 2.75
CA ALA A 137 4.27 4.34 2.50
C ALA A 137 3.37 3.39 3.33
N SER A 138 3.04 3.77 4.57
CA SER A 138 2.25 2.93 5.48
C SER A 138 0.76 2.89 5.17
N THR A 139 0.26 3.79 4.31
CA THR A 139 -1.17 3.95 4.03
C THR A 139 -1.61 3.35 2.71
N ALA A 140 -0.72 2.66 1.98
CA ALA A 140 -1.05 2.06 0.69
C ALA A 140 -2.33 1.21 0.77
N PRO A 141 -3.25 1.31 -0.21
CA PRO A 141 -4.49 0.58 -0.22
C PRO A 141 -4.22 -0.90 -0.47
N LEU A 142 -5.05 -1.75 0.14
CA LEU A 142 -4.92 -3.19 0.10
C LEU A 142 -6.22 -3.84 -0.35
N ALA A 143 -6.11 -4.83 -1.21
CA ALA A 143 -7.21 -5.70 -1.58
C ALA A 143 -6.74 -7.16 -1.61
N SER A 144 -7.62 -8.08 -1.28
CA SER A 144 -7.36 -9.50 -1.42
C SER A 144 -7.87 -10.04 -2.75
N LYS A 145 -7.35 -11.20 -3.15
CA LYS A 145 -8.10 -12.06 -4.07
C LYS A 145 -9.32 -12.63 -3.35
N VAL A 146 -10.32 -13.05 -4.12
CA VAL A 146 -11.47 -13.78 -3.58
C VAL A 146 -11.03 -15.18 -3.14
N ALA A 147 -11.35 -15.53 -1.90
CA ALA A 147 -11.08 -16.82 -1.29
C ALA A 147 -12.37 -17.63 -1.13
N ASP A 148 -12.27 -18.96 -1.24
CA ASP A 148 -13.39 -19.86 -0.96
C ASP A 148 -13.52 -20.12 0.55
N LEU A 149 -14.74 -20.41 0.99
CA LEU A 149 -15.00 -20.90 2.34
C LEU A 149 -14.80 -22.40 2.41
N VAL A 150 -13.96 -22.85 3.35
CA VAL A 150 -13.65 -24.27 3.54
C VAL A 150 -14.35 -24.79 4.80
N PRO A 151 -15.16 -25.87 4.74
CA PRO A 151 -15.77 -26.46 5.93
C PRO A 151 -14.71 -26.88 6.95
N ASN A 152 -14.91 -26.52 8.22
CA ASN A 152 -14.01 -26.83 9.34
C ASN A 152 -14.79 -27.25 10.59
N GLY A 153 -15.49 -28.37 10.50
CA GLY A 153 -16.22 -28.96 11.63
C GLY A 153 -17.60 -28.36 11.85
N THR A 154 -18.06 -28.45 13.09
CA THR A 154 -19.42 -28.11 13.50
C THR A 154 -19.37 -27.42 14.85
N ASP A 155 -20.09 -26.32 15.01
CA ASP A 155 -20.18 -25.61 16.28
C ASP A 155 -20.84 -26.53 17.31
N ALA A 156 -20.21 -26.64 18.49
CA ALA A 156 -20.66 -27.49 19.58
C ALA A 156 -21.95 -26.96 20.27
N ALA A 157 -22.25 -25.66 20.13
CA ALA A 157 -23.38 -25.01 20.79
C ALA A 157 -24.68 -25.11 19.97
N ASP A 158 -24.62 -24.90 18.66
CA ASP A 158 -25.81 -24.82 17.80
C ASP A 158 -25.85 -25.85 16.66
N GLY A 159 -24.78 -26.64 16.46
CA GLY A 159 -24.70 -27.68 15.45
C GLY A 159 -24.52 -27.17 14.02
N ASN A 160 -24.23 -25.87 13.83
CA ASN A 160 -24.01 -25.29 12.51
C ASN A 160 -22.65 -25.70 11.93
N THR A 161 -22.56 -25.89 10.61
CA THR A 161 -21.28 -26.13 9.95
C THR A 161 -20.40 -24.88 10.08
N MET A 162 -19.21 -25.07 10.64
CA MET A 162 -18.19 -24.03 10.71
C MET A 162 -17.41 -24.01 9.40
N TYR A 163 -16.98 -22.82 8.98
CA TYR A 163 -16.11 -22.63 7.82
C TYR A 163 -14.90 -21.80 8.22
N THR A 164 -13.77 -22.02 7.54
CA THR A 164 -12.59 -21.17 7.61
C THR A 164 -12.28 -20.57 6.25
N ALA A 165 -11.65 -19.41 6.26
CA ALA A 165 -11.06 -18.81 5.07
C ALA A 165 -9.82 -18.01 5.44
N THR A 166 -8.86 -17.97 4.51
CA THR A 166 -7.71 -17.07 4.58
C THR A 166 -7.82 -16.04 3.47
N VAL A 167 -7.82 -14.76 3.83
CA VAL A 167 -7.72 -13.66 2.86
C VAL A 167 -6.31 -13.10 2.90
N GLU A 168 -5.67 -13.04 1.74
CA GLU A 168 -4.31 -12.49 1.58
C GLU A 168 -4.40 -11.07 1.05
N LEU A 169 -4.13 -10.09 1.91
CA LEU A 169 -4.07 -8.67 1.52
C LEU A 169 -2.78 -8.39 0.74
N ALA A 170 -2.92 -7.68 -0.39
CA ALA A 170 -1.82 -7.17 -1.18
C ALA A 170 -2.11 -5.74 -1.66
N THR A 171 -1.07 -4.96 -1.93
CA THR A 171 -1.21 -3.66 -2.61
C THR A 171 -0.96 -3.82 -4.11
N MET A 172 -1.68 -3.03 -4.90
CA MET A 172 -1.44 -2.84 -6.33
C MET A 172 -0.35 -1.79 -6.60
N LEU A 173 0.03 -1.01 -5.59
CA LEU A 173 1.04 0.02 -5.72
C LEU A 173 2.45 -0.55 -5.61
N SER A 174 3.40 0.21 -6.15
CA SER A 174 4.82 0.05 -5.89
C SER A 174 5.39 1.37 -5.38
N ARG A 175 6.64 1.37 -4.93
CA ARG A 175 7.29 2.57 -4.41
C ARG A 175 8.69 2.71 -4.99
N ILE A 176 9.05 3.91 -5.42
CA ILE A 176 10.42 4.26 -5.83
C ILE A 176 11.01 5.24 -4.83
N GLU A 177 12.27 5.04 -4.46
CA GLU A 177 12.97 5.83 -3.44
C GLU A 177 14.38 6.21 -3.89
N LEU A 178 14.82 7.41 -3.50
CA LEU A 178 16.16 7.94 -3.74
C LEU A 178 16.75 8.50 -2.44
N ARG A 179 17.98 8.09 -2.08
CA ARG A 179 18.83 8.73 -1.05
C ARG A 179 20.29 8.76 -1.50
N GLY A 180 21.13 9.11 -0.53
CA GLY A 180 22.57 8.87 -0.49
C GLY A 180 23.24 9.96 -1.27
N ASN A 181 24.06 9.63 -2.26
CA ASN A 181 24.89 10.64 -2.90
C ASN A 181 24.51 10.89 -4.35
N LEU A 182 24.62 12.16 -4.75
CA LEU A 182 24.69 12.60 -6.13
C LEU A 182 26.15 12.87 -6.49
N THR A 183 26.56 12.39 -7.66
CA THR A 183 27.91 12.64 -8.19
C THR A 183 27.84 13.06 -9.65
N CYS A 184 28.13 14.34 -9.92
CA CYS A 184 28.42 14.81 -11.27
C CYS A 184 29.91 14.60 -11.55
N THR A 185 30.25 13.53 -12.27
CA THR A 185 31.62 13.01 -12.37
C THR A 185 32.57 13.92 -13.17
N ASN A 186 32.03 14.85 -13.96
CA ASN A 186 32.78 15.81 -14.77
C ASN A 186 32.35 17.26 -14.54
N LEU A 187 31.83 17.60 -13.35
CA LEU A 187 31.48 18.99 -13.03
C LEU A 187 32.67 19.94 -13.27
N GLY A 188 32.42 21.06 -13.96
CA GLY A 188 33.41 22.06 -14.33
C GLY A 188 34.13 21.76 -15.65
N VAL A 189 33.89 20.60 -16.27
CA VAL A 189 34.54 20.23 -17.54
C VAL A 189 33.86 20.89 -18.74
N SER A 190 32.53 20.97 -18.79
CA SER A 190 31.82 21.42 -19.99
C SER A 190 31.14 22.79 -19.78
N ALA A 191 30.18 22.93 -18.88
CA ALA A 191 29.39 24.16 -18.73
C ALA A 191 29.13 24.64 -17.30
N TYR A 192 29.09 23.75 -16.31
CA TYR A 192 28.55 24.11 -15.00
C TYR A 192 29.66 24.21 -13.96
N SER A 193 29.65 25.26 -13.14
CA SER A 193 30.47 25.35 -11.93
C SER A 193 29.70 24.91 -10.68
N LYS A 194 28.37 24.91 -10.75
CA LYS A 194 27.51 24.50 -9.65
C LYS A 194 26.14 24.03 -10.15
N LEU A 195 25.61 23.01 -9.49
CA LEU A 195 24.23 22.54 -9.63
C LEU A 195 23.56 22.54 -8.26
N THR A 196 22.46 23.27 -8.11
CA THR A 196 21.67 23.28 -6.87
C THR A 196 20.39 22.51 -7.09
N LEU A 197 20.23 21.37 -6.42
CA LEU A 197 18.99 20.60 -6.50
C LEU A 197 17.84 21.40 -5.88
N THR A 198 16.78 21.63 -6.64
CA THR A 198 15.59 22.36 -6.17
C THR A 198 14.35 21.48 -6.10
N HIS A 199 14.24 20.45 -6.95
CA HIS A 199 13.08 19.55 -6.96
C HIS A 199 13.51 18.12 -7.27
N ILE A 200 12.81 17.17 -6.64
CA ILE A 200 12.82 15.76 -7.00
C ILE A 200 11.38 15.32 -7.16
N GLY A 201 11.09 14.49 -8.16
CA GLY A 201 9.76 13.92 -8.28
C GLY A 201 9.59 13.01 -9.48
N LEU A 202 8.34 12.69 -9.78
CA LEU A 202 7.94 11.85 -10.88
C LEU A 202 7.21 12.64 -11.98
N ASN A 203 7.43 12.25 -13.22
CA ASN A 203 6.75 12.77 -14.40
C ASN A 203 6.15 11.61 -15.20
N GLY A 204 5.11 11.87 -15.99
CA GLY A 204 4.38 10.81 -16.70
C GLY A 204 3.72 9.83 -15.72
N VAL A 205 2.88 10.37 -14.85
CA VAL A 205 2.19 9.61 -13.79
C VAL A 205 0.68 9.79 -13.87
N HIS A 206 -0.08 8.79 -13.43
CA HIS A 206 -1.53 8.90 -13.29
C HIS A 206 -1.88 9.24 -11.83
N GLN A 207 -2.66 10.30 -11.62
CA GLN A 207 -3.11 10.68 -10.27
C GLN A 207 -4.17 9.72 -9.72
N GLN A 208 -4.95 9.08 -10.61
CA GLN A 208 -6.02 8.19 -10.24
C GLN A 208 -5.72 6.76 -10.68
N PHE A 209 -6.28 5.81 -9.94
CA PHE A 209 -6.17 4.38 -10.22
C PHE A 209 -7.36 3.64 -9.65
N THR A 210 -7.59 2.39 -10.08
CA THR A 210 -8.62 1.52 -9.49
C THR A 210 -8.04 0.62 -8.40
N LEU A 211 -8.89 0.17 -7.48
CA LEU A 211 -8.48 -0.79 -6.44
C LEU A 211 -8.00 -2.13 -7.03
N GLY A 212 -8.42 -2.44 -8.25
CA GLY A 212 -7.96 -3.59 -9.04
C GLY A 212 -6.59 -3.40 -9.69
N GLY A 213 -6.00 -2.19 -9.63
CA GLY A 213 -4.68 -1.90 -10.17
C GLY A 213 -4.66 -1.42 -11.62
N GLU A 214 -5.74 -0.81 -12.11
CA GLU A 214 -5.77 -0.16 -13.42
C GLU A 214 -5.53 1.35 -13.29
N GLN A 215 -4.80 1.94 -14.25
CA GLN A 215 -4.65 3.39 -14.33
C GLN A 215 -6.00 4.05 -14.65
N ALA A 216 -6.26 5.21 -14.06
CA ALA A 216 -7.45 5.99 -14.30
C ALA A 216 -7.13 7.47 -14.45
N GLY A 217 -7.98 8.19 -15.19
CA GLY A 217 -7.76 9.59 -15.53
C GLY A 217 -6.66 9.77 -16.59
N ASP A 218 -6.27 11.02 -16.81
CA ASP A 218 -5.22 11.37 -17.76
C ASP A 218 -3.83 11.19 -17.14
N GLU A 219 -2.87 10.84 -18.00
CA GLU A 219 -1.46 10.90 -17.65
C GLU A 219 -1.02 12.35 -17.45
N LEU A 220 -0.35 12.59 -16.33
CA LEU A 220 0.20 13.88 -15.96
C LEU A 220 1.67 13.91 -16.35
N TYR A 221 1.96 14.62 -17.43
CA TYR A 221 3.31 14.86 -17.92
C TYR A 221 3.53 16.35 -18.14
N ASP A 222 4.59 16.90 -17.55
CA ASP A 222 5.04 18.26 -17.80
C ASP A 222 6.20 18.28 -18.80
N LYS A 223 6.03 19.09 -19.84
CA LYS A 223 7.01 19.33 -20.91
C LYS A 223 7.39 20.80 -21.05
N THR A 224 6.95 21.64 -20.12
CA THR A 224 7.02 23.09 -20.29
C THR A 224 8.32 23.63 -19.72
N ASN A 225 9.33 23.84 -20.56
CA ASN A 225 10.58 24.49 -20.15
C ASN A 225 10.39 25.87 -19.51
N GLN A 226 9.39 26.64 -19.98
CA GLN A 226 9.11 27.97 -19.47
C GLN A 226 8.57 27.98 -18.03
N GLY A 227 7.73 27.00 -17.68
CA GLY A 227 7.20 26.85 -16.32
C GLY A 227 8.14 26.06 -15.41
N GLY A 228 8.85 25.10 -16.01
CA GLY A 228 9.69 24.14 -15.34
C GLY A 228 8.88 23.13 -14.52
N TYR A 229 9.41 21.92 -14.34
CA TYR A 229 8.77 20.94 -13.47
C TYR A 229 8.78 21.43 -12.01
N PRO A 230 7.68 21.25 -11.25
CA PRO A 230 6.37 20.72 -11.66
C PRO A 230 5.31 21.82 -11.88
N VAL A 231 4.65 21.87 -13.06
CA VAL A 231 3.46 22.72 -13.30
C VAL A 231 2.15 21.93 -13.25
N SER A 232 2.12 20.74 -13.85
CA SER A 232 0.91 19.91 -14.00
C SER A 232 0.88 18.68 -13.09
N VAL A 233 1.91 18.51 -12.26
CA VAL A 233 2.08 17.33 -11.41
C VAL A 233 1.71 17.66 -9.94
N PRO A 234 0.82 16.90 -9.29
CA PRO A 234 0.45 17.09 -7.89
C PRO A 234 1.61 16.90 -6.91
N ALA A 235 1.56 17.61 -5.78
CA ALA A 235 2.57 17.55 -4.72
C ALA A 235 2.77 16.19 -4.05
N CYS A 236 1.93 15.18 -4.31
CA CYS A 236 2.19 13.82 -3.84
C CYS A 236 3.25 13.08 -4.67
N PHE A 237 3.65 13.64 -5.82
CA PHE A 237 4.63 13.05 -6.73
C PHE A 237 5.95 13.83 -6.77
N TYR A 238 6.11 14.89 -5.98
CA TYR A 238 7.34 15.66 -5.95
C TYR A 238 7.58 16.29 -4.60
N ASP A 239 8.83 16.62 -4.34
CA ASP A 239 9.27 17.44 -3.22
C ASP A 239 10.06 18.64 -3.74
N GLU A 240 9.77 19.81 -3.18
CA GLU A 240 10.67 20.96 -3.23
C GLU A 240 11.77 20.76 -2.18
N THR A 241 13.01 21.07 -2.53
CA THR A 241 14.15 20.98 -1.63
C THR A 241 15.07 22.16 -1.80
N SER A 242 15.82 22.51 -0.76
CA SER A 242 16.82 23.59 -0.80
C SER A 242 18.25 23.08 -1.04
N GLY A 243 18.42 21.87 -1.54
CA GLY A 243 19.72 21.28 -1.84
C GLY A 243 19.75 19.76 -1.79
N PRO A 244 20.88 19.16 -2.19
CA PRO A 244 22.23 19.71 -2.01
C PRO A 244 22.75 20.58 -3.17
N GLU A 245 23.85 21.30 -2.89
CA GLU A 245 24.65 22.01 -3.89
C GLU A 245 25.86 21.16 -4.31
N ILE A 246 25.94 20.81 -5.59
CA ILE A 246 27.06 20.08 -6.18
C ILE A 246 28.03 21.11 -6.75
N THR A 247 29.20 21.26 -6.13
CA THR A 247 30.24 22.24 -6.48
C THR A 247 31.59 21.61 -6.83
N THR A 248 31.69 20.28 -6.71
CA THR A 248 32.88 19.50 -7.05
C THR A 248 32.46 18.17 -7.68
N THR A 249 33.43 17.40 -8.17
CA THR A 249 33.20 16.03 -8.66
C THR A 249 33.15 14.98 -7.54
N ALA A 250 33.26 15.38 -6.27
CA ALA A 250 33.11 14.47 -5.14
C ALA A 250 31.63 14.17 -4.86
N GLU A 251 31.37 13.03 -4.22
CA GLU A 251 30.04 12.65 -3.74
C GLU A 251 29.40 13.76 -2.90
N THR A 252 28.16 14.08 -3.24
CA THR A 252 27.37 15.09 -2.54
C THR A 252 26.10 14.46 -1.97
N ALA A 253 25.98 14.40 -0.64
CA ALA A 253 24.84 13.78 0.01
C ALA A 253 23.53 14.54 -0.26
N LEU A 254 22.45 13.82 -0.59
CA LEU A 254 21.10 14.33 -0.82
C LEU A 254 20.45 14.99 0.40
N LEU A 255 21.03 14.81 1.60
CA LEU A 255 20.55 15.32 2.90
C LEU A 255 19.18 14.78 3.38
N ALA A 256 18.36 14.26 2.48
CA ALA A 256 17.09 13.60 2.74
C ALA A 256 16.89 12.36 1.86
N GLY A 257 15.93 11.52 2.25
CA GLY A 257 15.41 10.43 1.41
C GLY A 257 14.06 10.84 0.80
N TYR A 258 13.91 10.61 -0.50
CA TYR A 258 12.70 10.91 -1.27
C TYR A 258 12.04 9.60 -1.66
N GLY A 259 10.70 9.56 -1.69
CA GLY A 259 10.05 8.38 -2.22
C GLY A 259 8.56 8.51 -2.44
N TYR A 260 8.11 7.89 -3.52
CA TYR A 260 6.81 8.12 -4.12
C TYR A 260 6.13 6.77 -4.37
N ASN A 261 4.85 6.70 -3.99
CA ASN A 261 4.01 5.56 -4.32
C ASN A 261 3.46 5.75 -5.73
N VAL A 262 3.42 4.67 -6.51
CA VAL A 262 3.03 4.69 -7.92
C VAL A 262 2.28 3.43 -8.31
N LEU A 263 1.33 3.57 -9.23
CA LEU A 263 0.77 2.43 -9.96
C LEU A 263 1.56 2.23 -11.26
N GLY A 264 2.27 1.11 -11.35
CA GLY A 264 3.17 0.83 -12.47
C GLY A 264 4.44 1.69 -12.43
N GLN A 265 5.20 1.66 -13.53
CA GLN A 265 6.43 2.44 -13.67
C GLN A 265 6.10 3.85 -14.20
N PRO A 266 6.56 4.94 -13.54
CA PRO A 266 6.46 6.29 -14.10
C PRO A 266 7.32 6.42 -15.35
N GLU A 267 7.00 7.36 -16.24
CA GLU A 267 7.86 7.61 -17.41
C GLU A 267 9.25 8.12 -16.98
N GLU A 268 9.28 9.02 -15.99
CA GLU A 268 10.52 9.64 -15.53
C GLU A 268 10.51 9.85 -14.01
N MET A 269 11.66 9.61 -13.38
CA MET A 269 12.03 10.29 -12.13
C MET A 269 12.94 11.46 -12.49
N LEU A 270 12.56 12.66 -12.03
CA LEU A 270 13.20 13.92 -12.38
C LEU A 270 13.94 14.50 -11.18
N LEU A 271 15.17 14.97 -11.42
CA LEU A 271 15.87 15.92 -10.54
C LEU A 271 16.02 17.24 -11.31
N LYS A 272 15.56 18.33 -10.71
CA LYS A 272 15.69 19.68 -11.27
C LYS A 272 16.79 20.44 -10.53
N PHE A 273 17.68 21.07 -11.29
CA PHE A 273 18.79 21.85 -10.80
C PHE A 273 18.70 23.31 -11.26
N ASP A 274 18.86 24.22 -10.33
CA ASP A 274 19.28 25.58 -10.66
C ASP A 274 20.78 25.55 -10.96
N THR A 275 21.22 26.31 -11.97
CA THR A 275 22.58 26.17 -12.50
C THR A 275 23.40 27.44 -12.31
N GLU A 276 24.70 27.29 -12.03
CA GLU A 276 25.67 28.36 -12.24
C GLU A 276 26.71 27.91 -13.27
N PHE A 277 26.91 28.73 -14.30
CA PHE A 277 27.85 28.42 -15.38
C PHE A 277 29.29 28.75 -15.02
N LYS A 278 30.22 27.90 -15.45
CA LYS A 278 31.63 28.26 -15.43
C LYS A 278 31.94 29.31 -16.49
N SER A 279 33.07 30.00 -16.34
CA SER A 279 33.55 30.98 -17.32
C SER A 279 34.99 30.67 -17.74
N PRO A 280 35.26 30.43 -19.05
CA PRO A 280 34.28 30.27 -20.13
C PRO A 280 33.57 28.90 -20.10
N VAL A 281 32.34 28.84 -20.63
CA VAL A 281 31.69 27.59 -21.03
C VAL A 281 32.46 26.97 -22.20
N ALA A 282 32.60 25.65 -22.23
CA ALA A 282 33.27 24.94 -23.32
C ALA A 282 32.53 25.14 -24.64
N GLU A 283 33.28 25.40 -25.71
CA GLU A 283 32.70 25.60 -27.05
C GLU A 283 32.01 24.33 -27.55
N GLY A 284 30.80 24.48 -28.13
CA GLY A 284 30.02 23.38 -28.71
C GLY A 284 29.15 22.60 -27.72
N PHE A 285 29.09 23.00 -26.45
CA PHE A 285 28.24 22.38 -25.43
C PHE A 285 26.87 23.05 -25.35
N ILE A 286 25.79 22.26 -25.25
CA ILE A 286 24.43 22.75 -25.02
C ILE A 286 24.24 22.95 -23.52
N VAL A 287 23.75 24.12 -23.12
CA VAL A 287 23.51 24.47 -21.72
C VAL A 287 22.03 24.59 -21.45
N TYR A 288 21.62 24.18 -20.25
CA TYR A 288 20.24 24.19 -19.79
C TYR A 288 20.16 24.97 -18.48
N ASP A 289 19.16 25.84 -18.38
CA ASP A 289 18.87 26.62 -17.17
C ASP A 289 17.36 26.86 -17.03
N PRO A 290 16.68 26.20 -16.09
CA PRO A 290 17.20 25.14 -15.21
C PRO A 290 17.62 23.87 -15.97
N ALA A 291 18.44 23.03 -15.34
CA ALA A 291 18.86 21.74 -15.88
C ALA A 291 18.10 20.58 -15.22
N TYR A 292 17.86 19.51 -15.98
CA TYR A 292 17.12 18.34 -15.53
C TYR A 292 17.92 17.07 -15.74
N LEU A 293 17.89 16.19 -14.75
CA LEU A 293 18.34 14.81 -14.90
C LEU A 293 17.10 13.91 -14.98
N LYS A 294 16.94 13.22 -16.11
CA LYS A 294 15.82 12.31 -16.37
C LYS A 294 16.24 10.86 -16.16
N ILE A 295 15.67 10.20 -15.17
CA ILE A 295 15.84 8.77 -14.94
C ILE A 295 14.64 8.04 -15.52
N THR A 296 14.83 7.31 -16.61
CA THR A 296 13.74 6.59 -17.31
C THR A 296 13.89 5.07 -17.26
N GLY A 297 15.03 4.59 -16.77
CA GLY A 297 15.34 3.17 -16.66
C GLY A 297 15.85 2.80 -15.27
N LEU A 298 15.57 1.56 -14.87
CA LEU A 298 16.10 0.93 -13.66
C LEU A 298 16.90 -0.31 -14.03
N LYS A 299 18.00 -0.57 -13.31
CA LYS A 299 18.83 -1.77 -13.47
C LYS A 299 19.31 -2.35 -12.14
N THR A 300 19.66 -3.63 -12.11
CA THR A 300 20.39 -4.22 -10.98
C THR A 300 21.86 -3.80 -10.98
N ALA A 301 22.59 -4.10 -9.90
CA ALA A 301 24.03 -3.85 -9.83
C ALA A 301 24.82 -4.57 -10.92
N GLU A 302 24.32 -5.72 -11.40
CA GLU A 302 24.88 -6.50 -12.51
C GLU A 302 24.47 -5.98 -13.89
N GLY A 303 23.68 -4.91 -13.95
CA GLY A 303 23.22 -4.27 -15.19
C GLY A 303 21.97 -4.88 -15.82
N GLY A 304 21.28 -5.81 -15.14
CA GLY A 304 20.03 -6.38 -15.63
C GLY A 304 18.90 -5.35 -15.59
N LYS A 305 18.11 -5.22 -16.67
CA LYS A 305 16.95 -4.31 -16.71
C LYS A 305 15.92 -4.71 -15.64
N VAL A 306 15.39 -3.71 -14.93
CA VAL A 306 14.34 -3.86 -13.93
C VAL A 306 13.07 -3.16 -14.42
N THR A 307 11.91 -3.78 -14.18
CA THR A 307 10.58 -3.19 -14.43
C THR A 307 9.83 -3.16 -13.09
N MET A 308 9.05 -2.10 -12.86
CA MET A 308 8.33 -1.97 -11.60
C MET A 308 7.13 -2.93 -11.51
N GLU A 309 7.00 -3.60 -10.38
CA GLU A 309 5.96 -4.57 -10.05
C GLU A 309 5.23 -4.14 -8.76
N ALA A 310 3.95 -4.46 -8.68
CA ALA A 310 3.14 -4.20 -7.49
C ALA A 310 3.72 -4.91 -6.25
N GLY A 311 3.59 -4.26 -5.08
CA GLY A 311 4.07 -4.78 -3.80
C GLY A 311 5.59 -4.78 -3.68
N LYS A 312 6.31 -3.97 -4.47
CA LYS A 312 7.78 -3.82 -4.41
C LYS A 312 8.19 -2.39 -4.10
N ILE A 313 9.38 -2.26 -3.52
CA ILE A 313 10.08 -1.00 -3.30
C ILE A 313 11.40 -1.02 -4.08
N TYR A 314 11.64 0.05 -4.84
CA TYR A 314 12.80 0.24 -5.71
C TYR A 314 13.68 1.34 -5.14
N GLN A 315 14.89 0.97 -4.73
CA GLN A 315 15.74 1.80 -3.90
C GLN A 315 17.02 2.20 -4.63
N ILE A 316 17.14 3.50 -4.92
CA ILE A 316 18.34 4.12 -5.50
C ILE A 316 19.14 4.74 -4.35
N THR A 317 20.31 4.18 -4.02
CA THR A 317 21.16 4.69 -2.93
C THR A 317 22.15 5.75 -3.38
N ASP A 318 22.56 5.74 -4.64
CA ASP A 318 23.54 6.66 -5.18
C ASP A 318 23.24 6.86 -6.67
N LEU A 319 23.49 8.07 -7.16
CA LEU A 319 23.26 8.43 -8.55
C LEU A 319 24.49 9.15 -9.09
N GLU A 320 25.14 8.51 -10.05
CA GLU A 320 26.23 9.09 -10.82
C GLU A 320 25.70 9.57 -12.17
N PHE A 321 26.14 10.74 -12.58
CA PHE A 321 25.83 11.34 -13.87
C PHE A 321 26.98 12.25 -14.35
N THR A 322 26.84 12.76 -15.55
CA THR A 322 27.74 13.72 -16.18
C THR A 322 26.98 14.99 -16.57
N GLU A 323 27.69 16.08 -16.86
CA GLU A 323 27.06 17.29 -17.39
C GLU A 323 26.32 17.02 -18.70
N GLU A 324 26.77 16.05 -19.50
CA GLU A 324 26.12 15.60 -20.73
C GLU A 324 24.81 14.85 -20.47
N ASP A 325 24.59 14.32 -19.27
CA ASP A 325 23.33 13.66 -18.91
C ASP A 325 22.20 14.65 -18.57
N LEU A 326 22.54 15.94 -18.44
CA LEU A 326 21.58 17.00 -18.16
C LEU A 326 20.87 17.45 -19.44
N THR A 327 19.59 17.77 -19.29
CA THR A 327 18.69 18.14 -20.40
C THR A 327 17.68 19.18 -19.93
N ASP A 328 16.83 19.65 -20.85
CA ASP A 328 15.57 20.34 -20.53
C ASP A 328 14.38 19.35 -20.43
N LEU A 329 13.15 19.86 -20.29
CA LEU A 329 11.93 19.06 -20.26
C LEU A 329 11.33 18.79 -21.65
N ASP A 330 11.91 19.28 -22.75
CA ASP A 330 11.34 19.08 -24.08
C ASP A 330 11.47 17.61 -24.49
N PRO A 331 10.36 16.89 -24.76
CA PRO A 331 10.41 15.52 -25.25
C PRO A 331 10.83 15.42 -26.73
N GLY A 332 10.93 16.53 -27.46
CA GLY A 332 11.26 16.59 -28.90
C GLY A 332 12.75 16.70 -29.24
N GLU A 333 13.61 17.01 -28.27
CA GLU A 333 15.07 17.01 -28.40
C GLU A 333 15.63 15.62 -28.06
N PRO A 334 16.86 15.24 -28.48
CA PRO A 334 17.41 13.93 -28.17
C PRO A 334 17.38 13.70 -26.65
N THR A 335 16.50 12.79 -26.22
CA THR A 335 16.23 12.57 -24.80
C THR A 335 17.46 11.94 -24.17
N ILE A 336 18.18 12.70 -23.37
CA ILE A 336 19.28 12.17 -22.58
C ILE A 336 18.66 11.58 -21.32
N CYS A 337 18.80 10.27 -21.15
CA CYS A 337 18.19 9.53 -20.07
C CYS A 337 19.21 8.68 -19.33
N VAL A 338 19.16 8.74 -18.01
CA VAL A 338 19.97 7.90 -17.13
C VAL A 338 19.20 6.64 -16.74
N THR A 339 19.93 5.52 -16.64
CA THR A 339 19.43 4.29 -16.03
C THR A 339 20.02 4.14 -14.63
N ALA A 340 19.18 4.25 -13.60
CA ALA A 340 19.59 4.16 -12.22
C ALA A 340 19.74 2.70 -11.74
N THR A 341 20.75 2.45 -10.91
CA THR A 341 20.90 1.16 -10.23
C THR A 341 19.97 1.10 -9.03
N VAL A 342 19.21 0.02 -8.90
CA VAL A 342 18.24 -0.19 -7.81
C VAL A 342 18.49 -1.46 -7.03
N THR A 343 18.23 -1.38 -5.72
CA THR A 343 17.91 -2.55 -4.90
C THR A 343 16.40 -2.73 -4.90
N VAL A 344 15.92 -3.94 -5.21
CA VAL A 344 14.49 -4.27 -5.17
C VAL A 344 14.19 -5.00 -3.87
N LYS A 345 13.19 -4.52 -3.15
CA LYS A 345 12.67 -5.16 -1.92
C LYS A 345 11.18 -5.45 -2.06
N ASP A 346 10.71 -6.42 -1.31
CA ASP A 346 9.28 -6.56 -1.12
C ASP A 346 8.75 -5.44 -0.21
N TRP A 347 7.52 -4.99 -0.49
CA TRP A 347 6.81 -4.05 0.36
C TRP A 347 6.07 -4.80 1.46
N GLU A 348 6.69 -4.85 2.63
CA GLU A 348 6.14 -5.59 3.76
C GLU A 348 4.76 -5.03 4.19
N ILE A 349 3.83 -5.93 4.53
CA ILE A 349 2.55 -5.61 5.15
C ILE A 349 2.60 -6.15 6.58
N VAL A 350 2.27 -5.30 7.55
CA VAL A 350 2.25 -5.69 8.97
C VAL A 350 1.25 -6.84 9.14
N PRO A 351 1.68 -8.00 9.69
CA PRO A 351 0.80 -9.13 9.87
C PRO A 351 -0.38 -8.78 10.78
N VAL A 352 -1.58 -9.13 10.34
CA VAL A 352 -2.78 -9.11 11.16
C VAL A 352 -2.79 -10.36 12.03
N LYS A 353 -1.96 -10.41 13.09
CA LYS A 353 -1.92 -11.59 13.98
C LYS A 353 -3.20 -11.64 14.83
N PRO A 354 -3.98 -12.72 14.84
CA PRO A 354 -4.96 -12.94 15.89
C PRO A 354 -4.29 -13.10 17.26
N GLU A 355 -4.81 -12.47 18.31
CA GLU A 355 -4.53 -12.83 19.71
C GLU A 355 -5.20 -14.18 20.02
N TYR A 356 -4.58 -15.29 19.61
CA TYR A 356 -5.02 -16.60 20.08
C TYR A 356 -4.67 -16.77 21.57
N GLY A 357 -5.69 -16.91 22.40
CA GLY A 357 -5.57 -17.43 23.77
C GLY A 357 -5.54 -16.38 24.88
N LYS A 358 -6.72 -15.92 25.28
CA LYS A 358 -7.02 -15.59 26.68
C LYS A 358 -8.28 -16.31 27.14
#